data_AF-A0A7J4B1F9-F1
#
_entry.id   AF-A0A7J4B1F9-F1
#
_cell.length_a   1.000
_cell.length_b   1.000
_cell.length_c   1.000
_cell.angle_alpha   90.00
_cell.angle_beta   90.00
_cell.angle_gamma   90.00
#
_symmetry.space_group_name_H-M   'P 1'
#
loop_
_entity.id
_entity.type
_entity.pdbx_description
1 polymer ?
#
loop_
_entity_poly.entity_id
_entity_poly.type
_entity_poly.pdbx_seq_one_letter_code
_entity_poly.pdbx_strand_id
1 'polypeptide(L)'
;MESRINGAVQMVSLYEYQGKELLKSVGVPIPEGAVASTPKQAREIAEKIGKPVVIKAQIWATGRFKAGGIKFANTPDEAEAAAKEILGSEIKGFIVDKVLVEEKLDIEK
;
A
#
# COMPACT_ATOMS: atom_id res chain seq x y z
N MET A 1 -24.74 -1.48 -41.35
CA MET A 1 -25.40 -1.03 -40.10
C MET A 1 -24.56 -1.55 -38.95
N GLU A 2 -23.42 -0.88 -38.69
CA GLU A 2 -22.51 -1.26 -37.60
C GLU A 2 -23.05 -0.66 -36.30
N SER A 3 -23.53 -1.52 -35.41
CA SER A 3 -23.99 -1.14 -34.08
C SER A 3 -22.78 -0.75 -33.23
N ARG A 4 -22.66 0.55 -32.97
CA ARG A 4 -21.71 1.13 -32.02
C ARG A 4 -21.99 0.57 -30.62
N ILE A 5 -21.07 -0.21 -30.09
CA ILE A 5 -21.02 -0.54 -28.66
C ILE A 5 -20.54 0.73 -27.96
N ASN A 6 -21.47 1.61 -27.59
CA ASN A 6 -21.20 2.82 -26.82
C ASN A 6 -21.39 2.53 -25.33
N GLY A 7 -20.55 1.62 -24.79
CA GLY A 7 -20.42 1.39 -23.36
C GLY A 7 -19.03 1.86 -22.96
N ALA A 8 -18.94 2.90 -22.13
CA ALA A 8 -17.66 3.29 -21.56
C ALA A 8 -17.04 2.07 -20.89
N VAL A 9 -15.92 1.57 -21.42
CA VAL A 9 -15.12 0.55 -20.73
C VAL A 9 -14.57 1.25 -19.49
N GLN A 10 -15.24 1.03 -18.35
CA GLN A 10 -14.80 1.56 -17.09
C GLN A 10 -13.60 0.72 -16.66
N MET A 11 -12.40 1.25 -16.96
CA MET A 11 -11.14 0.65 -16.54
C MET A 11 -11.11 0.62 -15.01
N VAL A 12 -11.20 -0.58 -14.44
CA VAL A 12 -11.12 -0.79 -12.99
C VAL A 12 -9.65 -0.85 -12.60
N SER A 13 -9.20 0.14 -11.83
CA SER A 13 -7.86 0.16 -11.23
C SER A 13 -7.93 -0.33 -9.80
N LEU A 14 -7.17 -1.37 -9.48
CA LEU A 14 -7.02 -1.85 -8.11
C LEU A 14 -5.84 -1.17 -7.43
N TYR A 15 -6.00 -0.90 -6.13
CA TYR A 15 -4.84 -0.65 -5.27
C TYR A 15 -4.08 -1.96 -5.03
N GLU A 16 -2.79 -1.85 -4.69
CA GLU A 16 -1.94 -3.00 -4.41
C GLU A 16 -2.55 -3.91 -3.33
N TYR A 17 -3.07 -3.34 -2.24
CA TYR A 17 -3.68 -4.13 -1.17
C TYR A 17 -4.88 -4.94 -1.67
N GLN A 18 -5.70 -4.40 -2.57
CA GLN A 18 -6.85 -5.13 -3.12
C GLN A 18 -6.40 -6.30 -4.00
N GLY A 19 -5.39 -6.07 -4.84
CA GLY A 19 -4.78 -7.14 -5.63
C GLY A 19 -4.19 -8.25 -4.75
N LYS A 20 -3.52 -7.87 -3.66
CA LYS A 20 -2.98 -8.81 -2.66
C LYS A 20 -4.07 -9.63 -1.98
N GLU A 21 -5.16 -9.03 -1.56
CA GLU A 21 -6.30 -9.77 -0.98
C GLU A 21 -6.90 -10.78 -1.97
N LEU A 22 -7.00 -10.42 -3.26
CA LEU A 22 -7.44 -11.35 -4.30
C LEU A 22 -6.46 -12.52 -4.48
N LEU A 23 -5.16 -12.24 -4.53
CA LEU A 23 -4.13 -13.28 -4.62
C LEU A 23 -4.17 -14.23 -3.41
N LYS A 24 -4.29 -13.67 -2.21
CA LYS A 24 -4.45 -14.43 -0.97
C LYS A 24 -5.69 -15.32 -1.00
N SER A 25 -6.80 -14.82 -1.52
CA SER A 25 -8.06 -15.58 -1.60
C SER A 25 -7.98 -16.83 -2.48
N VAL A 26 -7.03 -16.87 -3.42
CA VAL A 26 -6.78 -18.03 -4.30
C VAL A 26 -5.55 -18.85 -3.88
N GLY A 27 -5.03 -18.61 -2.67
CA GLY A 27 -3.92 -19.38 -2.09
C GLY A 27 -2.52 -18.98 -2.56
N VAL A 28 -2.37 -17.86 -3.26
CA VAL A 28 -1.04 -17.33 -3.59
C VAL A 28 -0.44 -16.72 -2.32
N PRO A 29 0.76 -17.15 -1.88
CA PRO A 29 1.39 -16.58 -0.71
C PRO A 29 1.76 -15.12 -0.96
N ILE A 30 1.41 -14.28 -0.01
CA ILE A 30 1.77 -12.86 0.03
C ILE A 30 2.41 -12.55 1.38
N PRO A 31 3.23 -11.49 1.46
CA PRO A 31 3.75 -11.06 2.74
C PRO A 31 2.62 -10.62 3.67
N GLU A 32 2.79 -10.81 4.97
CA GLU A 32 1.83 -10.36 5.96
C GLU A 32 1.72 -8.82 5.93
N GLY A 33 0.49 -8.30 5.85
CA GLY A 33 0.27 -6.86 5.84
C GLY A 33 -1.19 -6.48 5.95
N ALA A 34 -1.43 -5.21 6.27
CA ALA A 34 -2.75 -4.63 6.37
C ALA A 34 -2.73 -3.12 6.05
N VAL A 35 -3.90 -2.57 5.74
CA VAL A 35 -4.04 -1.17 5.37
C VAL A 35 -4.33 -0.31 6.60
N ALA A 36 -3.63 0.83 6.69
CA ALA A 36 -3.85 1.87 7.68
C ALA A 36 -4.34 3.16 7.00
N SER A 37 -5.31 3.83 7.63
CA SER A 37 -5.76 5.18 7.29
C SER A 37 -5.33 6.22 8.33
N THR A 38 -4.66 5.79 9.41
CA THR A 38 -4.12 6.67 10.44
C THR A 38 -2.73 6.19 10.87
N PRO A 39 -1.87 7.08 11.39
CA PRO A 39 -0.57 6.69 11.94
C PRO A 39 -0.70 5.64 13.05
N LYS A 40 -1.68 5.81 13.94
CA LYS A 40 -1.96 4.86 15.03
C LYS A 40 -2.30 3.47 14.51
N GLN A 41 -3.14 3.35 13.47
CA GLN A 41 -3.41 2.05 12.85
C GLN A 41 -2.15 1.42 12.27
N ALA A 42 -1.24 2.23 11.69
CA ALA A 42 0.02 1.72 11.18
C ALA A 42 0.90 1.13 12.29
N ARG A 43 0.95 1.80 13.46
CA ARG A 43 1.61 1.29 14.66
C ARG A 43 1.02 -0.05 15.10
N GLU A 44 -0.30 -0.11 15.25
CA GLU A 44 -1.02 -1.32 15.69
C GLU A 44 -0.80 -2.51 14.72
N ILE A 45 -0.73 -2.24 13.41
CA ILE A 45 -0.43 -3.29 12.42
C ILE A 45 1.03 -3.75 12.55
N ALA A 46 1.98 -2.83 12.70
CA ALA A 46 3.38 -3.17 12.89
C ALA A 46 3.62 -3.97 14.19
N GLU A 47 2.92 -3.63 15.28
CA GLU A 47 2.93 -4.41 16.52
C GLU A 47 2.44 -5.85 16.31
N LYS A 48 1.35 -6.03 15.55
CA LYS A 48 0.79 -7.36 15.24
C LYS A 48 1.73 -8.20 14.39
N ILE A 49 2.38 -7.59 13.40
CA ILE A 49 3.35 -8.27 12.53
C ILE A 49 4.59 -8.69 13.33
N GLY A 50 5.04 -7.89 14.29
CA GLY A 50 6.15 -8.24 15.20
C GLY A 50 7.52 -8.35 14.52
N LYS A 51 7.67 -7.79 13.31
CA LYS A 51 8.90 -7.76 12.50
C LYS A 51 9.10 -6.35 11.92
N PRO A 52 10.29 -6.02 11.35
CA PRO A 52 10.43 -4.83 10.52
C PRO A 52 9.38 -4.80 9.39
N VAL A 53 8.87 -3.61 9.09
CA VAL A 53 7.81 -3.38 8.11
C VAL A 53 8.19 -2.33 7.07
N VAL A 54 7.42 -2.30 5.99
CA VAL A 54 7.46 -1.31 4.93
C VAL A 54 6.11 -0.60 4.89
N ILE A 55 6.15 0.73 4.90
CA ILE A 55 4.97 1.62 4.78
C ILE A 55 4.89 2.08 3.33
N LYS A 56 3.82 1.72 2.61
CA LYS A 56 3.66 1.97 1.16
C LYS A 56 2.40 2.76 0.86
N ALA A 57 2.54 3.96 0.31
CA ALA A 57 1.43 4.82 -0.14
C ALA A 57 0.52 4.09 -1.14
N GLN A 58 -0.78 4.03 -0.87
CA GLN A 58 -1.76 3.42 -1.77
C GLN A 58 -2.31 4.45 -2.75
N ILE A 59 -1.72 4.51 -3.94
CA ILE A 59 -2.08 5.44 -5.03
C ILE A 59 -2.02 4.72 -6.38
N TRP A 60 -2.72 5.22 -7.40
CA TRP A 60 -2.70 4.67 -8.76
C TRP A 60 -1.53 5.23 -9.58
N ALA A 61 -0.31 5.10 -9.04
CA ALA A 61 0.92 5.54 -9.69
C ALA A 61 2.08 4.58 -9.42
N THR A 62 2.94 4.40 -10.42
CA THR A 62 4.21 3.67 -10.29
C THR A 62 5.33 4.61 -9.81
N GLY A 63 6.49 4.07 -9.46
CA GLY A 63 7.67 4.89 -9.09
C GLY A 63 7.56 5.63 -7.75
N ARG A 64 6.54 5.32 -6.93
CA ARG A 64 6.33 5.93 -5.61
C ARG A 64 7.51 5.79 -4.64
N PHE A 65 8.36 4.77 -4.80
CA PHE A 65 9.61 4.65 -4.02
C PHE A 65 10.50 5.89 -4.15
N LYS A 66 10.79 6.31 -5.39
CA LYS A 66 11.62 7.48 -5.68
C LYS A 66 10.92 8.80 -5.29
N ALA A 67 9.59 8.77 -5.14
CA ALA A 67 8.78 9.92 -4.77
C ALA A 67 8.48 10.00 -3.26
N GLY A 68 9.14 9.19 -2.43
CA GLY A 68 8.97 9.22 -0.97
C GLY A 68 7.74 8.46 -0.45
N GLY A 69 6.98 7.79 -1.32
CA GLY A 69 5.78 7.01 -0.96
C GLY A 69 6.07 5.60 -0.43
N ILE A 70 7.33 5.30 -0.13
CA ILE A 70 7.74 4.07 0.55
C ILE A 70 8.74 4.42 1.64
N LYS A 71 8.48 3.96 2.86
CA LYS A 71 9.38 4.09 4.01
C LYS A 71 9.57 2.75 4.70
N PHE A 72 10.76 2.53 5.26
CA PHE A 72 11.07 1.35 6.05
C PHE A 72 10.97 1.71 7.54
N ALA A 73 10.49 0.77 8.34
CA ALA A 73 10.42 0.90 9.79
C ALA A 73 10.83 -0.41 10.46
N ASN A 74 11.72 -0.34 11.43
CA ASN A 74 12.19 -1.49 12.20
C ASN A 74 11.40 -1.67 13.50
N THR A 75 10.63 -0.65 13.91
CA THR A 75 9.82 -0.66 15.13
C THR A 75 8.41 -0.12 14.85
N PRO A 76 7.42 -0.41 15.71
CA PRO A 76 6.08 0.15 15.59
C PRO A 76 6.04 1.68 15.66
N ASP A 77 6.90 2.30 16.46
CA ASP A 77 6.96 3.77 16.57
C ASP A 77 7.55 4.39 15.31
N GLU A 78 8.54 3.74 14.69
CA GLU A 78 9.03 4.14 13.35
C GLU A 78 7.94 3.98 12.29
N ALA A 79 7.09 2.95 12.38
CA ALA A 79 5.97 2.74 11.47
C ALA A 79 4.91 3.85 11.62
N GLU A 80 4.61 4.27 12.85
CA GLU A 80 3.74 5.42 13.13
C GLU A 80 4.29 6.70 12.50
N ALA A 81 5.56 7.01 12.78
CA ALA A 81 6.21 8.21 12.28
C ALA A 81 6.24 8.24 10.75
N ALA A 82 6.60 7.12 10.11
CA ALA A 82 6.60 6.98 8.66
C ALA A 82 5.20 7.14 8.05
N ALA A 83 4.17 6.56 8.67
CA ALA A 83 2.79 6.72 8.23
C ALA A 83 2.30 8.17 8.38
N LYS A 84 2.70 8.86 9.46
CA LYS A 84 2.38 10.28 9.68
C LYS A 84 2.97 11.19 8.60
N GLU A 85 4.15 10.87 8.09
CA GLU A 85 4.76 11.62 6.99
C GLU A 85 4.08 11.37 5.63
N ILE A 86 3.62 10.13 5.39
CA ILE A 86 3.05 9.74 4.10
C ILE A 86 1.56 10.11 4.00
N LEU A 87 0.77 9.86 5.04
CA LEU A 87 -0.68 10.10 5.02
C LEU A 87 -0.98 11.60 4.89
N GLY A 88 -1.86 11.96 3.95
CA GLY A 88 -2.20 13.34 3.60
C GLY A 88 -1.16 14.06 2.75
N SER A 89 0.00 13.45 2.47
CA SER A 89 0.96 14.01 1.51
C SER A 89 0.46 13.87 0.07
N GLU A 90 0.95 14.75 -0.81
CA GLU A 90 0.74 14.62 -2.25
C GLU A 90 1.92 13.89 -2.90
N ILE A 91 1.64 12.76 -3.55
CA ILE A 91 2.64 11.97 -4.26
C ILE A 91 2.16 11.78 -5.69
N LYS A 92 2.91 12.35 -6.65
CA LYS A 92 2.62 12.23 -8.09
C LYS A 92 1.20 12.70 -8.46
N GLY A 93 0.70 13.74 -7.80
CA GLY A 93 -0.64 14.29 -8.05
C GLY A 93 -1.77 13.54 -7.34
N PHE A 94 -1.46 12.59 -6.44
CA PHE A 94 -2.43 11.88 -5.63
C PHE A 94 -2.26 12.22 -4.16
N ILE A 95 -3.36 12.53 -3.47
CA ILE A 95 -3.38 12.60 -2.01
C ILE A 95 -3.40 11.18 -1.45
N VAL A 96 -2.54 10.92 -0.47
CA VAL A 96 -2.41 9.58 0.13
C VAL A 96 -3.34 9.44 1.33
N ASP A 97 -4.51 8.82 1.13
CA ASP A 97 -5.47 8.55 2.22
C ASP A 97 -5.19 7.25 2.98
N LYS A 98 -4.40 6.36 2.37
CA LYS A 98 -4.13 5.01 2.88
C LYS A 98 -2.69 4.60 2.65
N VAL A 99 -2.13 3.87 3.60
CA VAL A 99 -0.85 3.17 3.46
C VAL A 99 -1.04 1.68 3.69
N LEU A 100 -0.30 0.86 2.95
CA LEU A 100 -0.14 -0.56 3.24
C LEU A 100 1.07 -0.70 4.17
N VAL A 101 0.86 -1.31 5.33
CA VAL A 101 1.92 -1.71 6.26
C VAL A 101 2.13 -3.20 6.04
N GLU A 102 3.32 -3.59 5.61
CA GLU A 102 3.63 -4.96 5.20
C GLU A 102 4.96 -5.40 5.77
N GLU A 103 5.12 -6.67 6.11
CA GLU A 103 6.39 -7.22 6.56
C GLU A 103 7.50 -6.93 5.56
N LYS A 104 8.65 -6.53 6.08
CA LYS A 104 9.85 -6.33 5.28
C LYS A 104 10.47 -7.69 5.02
N LEU A 105 10.51 -8.09 3.76
CA LEU A 105 11.23 -9.28 3.33
C LEU A 105 12.71 -8.97 3.18
N ASP A 106 13.56 -9.88 3.65
CA ASP A 106 14.98 -9.90 3.34
C ASP A 106 15.16 -10.52 1.95
N ILE A 107 15.72 -9.74 1.03
CA ILE A 107 15.93 -10.16 -0.35
C ILE A 107 17.42 -10.02 -0.64
N GLU A 108 18.06 -11.11 -1.06
CA GLU A 108 19.43 -11.08 -1.57
C GLU A 108 19.47 -10.35 -2.92
N LYS A 109 20.53 -9.57 -3.14
CA LYS A 109 20.71 -8.78 -4.37
C LYS A 109 21.25 -9.62 -5.53
#